data_AF-C5B6R0-F1
#
_entry.id   AF-C5B6R0-F1
#
_cell.length_a   1.000
_cell.length_b   1.000
_cell.length_c   1.000
_cell.angle_alpha   90.00
_cell.angle_beta   90.00
_cell.angle_gamma   90.00
#
_symmetry.space_group_name_H-M   'P 1'
#
loop_
_entity.id
_entity.type
_entity.pdbx_description
1 polymer ?
#
loop_
_entity_poly.entity_id
_entity_poly.type
_entity_poly.pdbx_seq_one_letter_code
_entity_poly.pdbx_strand_id
1 'polypeptide(L)'
;MREDAVARRTIQERLAQLEAQKKTLQARLGKRERAQDTRRKVLLGALVLQRLETSNDPEFSKRLGDWLRRELPGFLTRDTDKALFTDLIPSSVGQPARVQEAERPESVEVSERAA
;
A
#
# COMPACT_ATOMS: atom_id res chain seq x y z
N MET A 1 58.66 11.44 -26.64
CA MET A 1 58.01 10.17 -26.26
C MET A 1 57.71 10.04 -24.77
N ARG A 2 58.58 10.46 -23.81
CA ARG A 2 58.27 10.35 -22.37
C ARG A 2 57.23 11.35 -21.88
N GLU A 3 57.18 12.58 -22.42
CA GLU A 3 56.21 13.61 -22.02
C GLU A 3 54.77 13.27 -22.41
N ASP A 4 54.54 12.70 -23.60
CA ASP A 4 53.22 12.26 -24.05
C ASP A 4 52.61 11.19 -23.13
N ALA A 5 53.44 10.32 -22.57
CA ALA A 5 53.01 9.29 -21.64
C ALA A 5 52.62 9.86 -20.27
N VAL A 6 53.32 10.90 -19.80
CA VAL A 6 53.00 11.60 -18.55
C VAL A 6 51.70 12.40 -18.69
N ALA A 7 51.53 13.14 -19.79
CA ALA A 7 50.30 13.87 -20.06
C ALA A 7 49.06 12.96 -20.13
N ARG A 8 49.19 11.78 -20.76
CA ARG A 8 48.12 10.77 -20.81
C ARG A 8 47.76 10.23 -19.42
N ARG A 9 48.75 9.94 -18.57
CA ARG A 9 48.51 9.50 -17.18
C ARG A 9 47.76 10.55 -16.37
N THR A 10 48.17 11.83 -16.45
CA THR A 10 47.49 12.91 -15.73
C THR A 10 46.04 13.12 -16.17
N ILE A 11 45.74 12.93 -17.47
CA ILE A 11 44.37 12.99 -17.99
C ILE A 11 43.53 11.82 -17.47
N GLN A 12 44.11 10.60 -17.44
CA GLN A 12 43.43 9.42 -16.89
C GLN A 12 43.15 9.57 -15.39
N GLU A 13 44.09 10.11 -14.61
CA GLU A 13 43.91 10.38 -13.18
C GLU A 13 42.79 11.40 -12.94
N ARG A 14 42.74 12.48 -13.74
CA ARG A 14 41.66 13.46 -13.67
C ARG A 14 40.30 12.87 -14.05
N LEU A 15 40.26 12.00 -15.06
CA LEU A 15 39.03 11.30 -15.45
C LEU A 15 38.54 10.39 -14.32
N ALA A 16 39.44 9.60 -13.72
CA ALA A 16 39.12 8.75 -12.58
C ALA A 16 38.62 9.55 -11.37
N GLN A 17 39.22 10.72 -11.11
CA GLN A 17 38.78 11.61 -10.03
C GLN A 17 37.37 12.17 -10.28
N LEU A 18 37.07 12.60 -11.50
CA LEU A 18 35.73 13.08 -11.87
C LEU A 18 34.68 11.97 -11.82
N GLU A 19 35.02 10.77 -12.27
CA GLU A 19 34.14 9.60 -12.17
C GLU A 19 33.84 9.23 -10.71
N ALA A 20 34.85 9.26 -9.83
CA ALA A 20 34.68 9.01 -8.40
C ALA A 20 33.77 10.07 -7.74
N GLN A 21 33.94 11.35 -8.10
CA GLN A 21 33.07 12.43 -7.63
C GLN A 21 31.62 12.25 -8.12
N LYS A 22 31.42 11.94 -9.41
CA LYS A 22 30.09 11.66 -9.98
C LYS A 22 29.40 10.51 -9.24
N LYS A 23 30.10 9.39 -9.03
CA LYS A 23 29.57 8.22 -8.32
C LYS A 23 29.16 8.58 -6.89
N THR A 24 29.96 9.40 -6.21
CA THR A 24 29.65 9.87 -4.84
C THR A 24 28.39 10.74 -4.81
N LEU A 25 28.26 11.67 -5.75
CA LEU A 25 27.08 12.53 -5.86
C LEU A 25 25.81 11.73 -6.19
N GLN A 26 25.90 10.77 -7.13
CA GLN A 26 24.80 9.87 -7.46
C GLN A 26 24.37 9.02 -6.26
N ALA A 27 25.32 8.47 -5.50
CA ALA A 27 25.02 7.72 -4.29
C ALA A 27 24.30 8.56 -3.24
N ARG A 28 24.71 9.84 -3.07
CA ARG A 28 24.04 10.79 -2.17
C ARG A 28 22.62 11.12 -2.64
N LEU A 29 22.43 11.34 -3.94
CA LEU A 29 21.11 11.59 -4.53
C LEU A 29 20.18 10.40 -4.31
N GLY A 30 20.62 9.19 -4.65
CA GLY A 30 19.82 7.98 -4.44
C GLY A 30 19.51 7.69 -2.96
N LYS A 31 20.37 8.11 -2.03
CA LYS A 31 20.05 8.07 -0.59
C LYS A 31 18.95 9.05 -0.23
N ARG A 32 19.01 10.28 -0.75
CA ARG A 32 18.00 11.32 -0.51
C ARG A 32 16.64 10.94 -1.08
N GLU A 33 16.61 10.40 -2.30
CA GLU A 33 15.38 9.96 -2.96
C GLU A 33 14.69 8.84 -2.17
N ARG A 34 15.44 7.82 -1.73
CA ARG A 34 14.87 6.76 -0.88
C ARG A 34 14.38 7.28 0.47
N ALA A 35 15.09 8.22 1.08
CA ALA A 35 14.65 8.85 2.33
C ALA A 35 13.36 9.67 2.14
N GLN A 36 13.26 10.44 1.05
CA GLN A 36 12.06 11.19 0.71
C GLN A 36 10.88 10.28 0.36
N ASP A 37 11.11 9.22 -0.41
CA ASP A 37 10.06 8.26 -0.77
C ASP A 37 9.53 7.52 0.46
N THR A 38 10.42 7.08 1.36
CA THR A 38 10.04 6.50 2.66
C THR A 38 9.20 7.48 3.48
N ARG A 39 9.65 8.74 3.59
CA ARG A 39 8.92 9.78 4.33
C ARG A 39 7.54 10.05 3.72
N ARG A 40 7.44 10.12 2.38
CA ARG A 40 6.16 10.32 1.68
C ARG A 40 5.20 9.16 1.95
N LYS A 41 5.67 7.92 1.85
CA LYS A 41 4.87 6.71 2.11
C LYS A 41 4.38 6.67 3.55
N VAL A 42 5.25 6.96 4.51
CA VAL A 42 4.89 6.99 5.94
C VAL A 42 3.87 8.09 6.24
N LEU A 43 4.09 9.31 5.74
CA LEU A 43 3.17 10.43 5.98
C LEU A 43 1.80 10.19 5.34
N LEU A 44 1.76 9.63 4.13
CA LEU A 44 0.50 9.27 3.47
C LEU A 44 -0.24 8.20 4.27
N GLY A 45 0.46 7.16 4.73
CA GLY A 45 -0.11 6.12 5.57
C GLY A 45 -0.67 6.67 6.88
N ALA A 46 0.10 7.49 7.59
CA ALA A 46 -0.34 8.14 8.82
C ALA A 46 -1.58 9.01 8.63
N LEU A 47 -1.66 9.76 7.52
CA LEU A 47 -2.84 10.57 7.19
C LEU A 47 -4.08 9.69 6.94
N VAL A 48 -3.93 8.59 6.20
CA VAL A 48 -5.03 7.65 5.94
C VAL A 48 -5.53 7.01 7.22
N LEU A 49 -4.61 6.54 8.08
CA LEU A 49 -4.96 5.97 9.39
C LEU A 49 -5.70 7.00 10.26
N GLN A 50 -5.14 8.20 10.39
CA GLN A 50 -5.77 9.29 11.13
C GLN A 50 -7.16 9.63 10.58
N ARG A 51 -7.36 9.56 9.25
CA ARG A 51 -8.65 9.86 8.62
C ARG A 51 -9.69 8.76 8.87
N LEU A 52 -9.26 7.50 9.03
CA LEU A 52 -10.15 6.41 9.44
C LEU A 52 -10.55 6.52 10.91
N GLU A 53 -9.64 7.00 11.78
CA GLU A 53 -9.89 7.18 13.22
C GLU A 53 -10.68 8.45 13.53
N THR A 54 -10.38 9.55 12.83
CA THR A 54 -10.98 10.86 13.10
C THR A 54 -12.26 11.00 12.28
N SER A 55 -13.41 10.78 12.93
CA SER A 55 -14.79 10.82 12.43
C SER A 55 -15.28 12.17 11.88
N ASN A 56 -14.42 12.95 11.22
CA ASN A 56 -14.80 14.23 10.60
C ASN A 56 -15.71 14.02 9.38
N ASP A 57 -15.70 12.81 8.80
CA ASP A 57 -16.61 12.39 7.73
C ASP A 57 -16.82 10.86 7.81
N PRO A 58 -17.87 10.39 8.49
CA PRO A 58 -18.13 8.96 8.69
C PRO A 58 -18.35 8.20 7.38
N GLU A 59 -18.97 8.83 6.38
CA GLU A 59 -19.26 8.18 5.09
C GLU A 59 -17.98 8.00 4.27
N PHE A 60 -17.14 9.04 4.21
CA PHE A 60 -15.83 8.94 3.57
C PHE A 60 -14.94 7.92 4.25
N SER A 61 -14.91 7.89 5.58
CA SER A 61 -14.09 6.95 6.36
C SER A 61 -14.52 5.51 6.10
N LYS A 62 -15.84 5.25 6.02
CA LYS A 62 -16.39 3.94 5.66
C LYS A 62 -16.01 3.54 4.23
N ARG A 63 -16.24 4.42 3.24
CA ARG A 63 -15.88 4.16 1.84
C ARG A 63 -14.38 3.91 1.65
N LEU A 64 -13.55 4.66 2.36
CA LEU A 64 -12.10 4.49 2.36
C LEU A 64 -11.71 3.15 2.97
N GLY A 65 -12.27 2.78 4.13
CA GLY A 65 -12.06 1.48 4.75
C GLY A 65 -12.45 0.31 3.84
N ASP A 66 -13.61 0.39 3.19
CA ASP A 66 -14.08 -0.62 2.25
C ASP A 66 -13.16 -0.75 1.02
N TRP A 67 -12.65 0.38 0.52
CA TRP A 67 -11.66 0.40 -0.55
C TRP A 67 -10.32 -0.23 -0.13
N LEU A 68 -9.79 0.13 1.06
CA LEU A 68 -8.56 -0.46 1.60
C LEU A 68 -8.69 -1.98 1.76
N ARG A 69 -9.84 -2.48 2.22
CA ARG A 69 -10.10 -3.92 2.38
C ARG A 69 -10.05 -4.69 1.06
N ARG A 70 -10.41 -4.05 -0.07
CA ARG A 70 -10.33 -4.65 -1.41
C ARG A 70 -8.94 -4.57 -2.02
N GLU A 71 -8.24 -3.46 -1.84
CA GLU A 71 -6.95 -3.20 -2.49
C GLU A 71 -5.74 -3.74 -1.70
N LEU A 72 -5.76 -3.68 -0.36
CA LEU A 72 -4.64 -4.15 0.48
C LEU A 72 -4.28 -5.63 0.23
N PRO A 73 -5.22 -6.58 0.07
CA PRO A 73 -4.87 -7.97 -0.26
C PRO A 73 -4.14 -8.12 -1.61
N GLY A 74 -4.40 -7.22 -2.57
CA GLY A 74 -3.70 -7.20 -3.86
C GLY A 74 -2.34 -6.49 -3.80
N PHE A 75 -2.18 -5.53 -2.89
CA PHE A 75 -0.94 -4.78 -2.69
C PHE A 75 0.06 -5.52 -1.79
N LEU A 76 -0.42 -6.19 -0.74
CA LEU A 76 0.39 -6.92 0.23
C LEU A 76 0.69 -8.33 -0.27
N THR A 77 1.88 -8.52 -0.80
CA THR A 77 2.33 -9.81 -1.34
C THR A 77 2.83 -10.77 -0.25
N ARG A 78 3.28 -10.25 0.89
CA ARG A 78 3.85 -11.04 2.00
C ARG A 78 2.85 -11.18 3.15
N ASP A 79 2.76 -12.38 3.71
CA ASP A 79 1.82 -12.66 4.81
C ASP A 79 2.20 -11.95 6.11
N THR A 80 3.50 -11.69 6.35
CA THR A 80 3.97 -10.86 7.47
C THR A 80 3.43 -9.44 7.39
N ASP A 81 3.37 -8.86 6.19
CA ASP A 81 2.85 -7.50 6.02
C ASP A 81 1.33 -7.49 6.19
N LYS A 82 0.61 -8.52 5.70
CA LYS A 82 -0.84 -8.68 5.92
C LYS A 82 -1.20 -8.75 7.40
N ALA A 83 -0.38 -9.42 8.22
CA ALA A 83 -0.60 -9.52 9.66
C ALA A 83 -0.56 -8.15 10.37
N LEU A 84 0.11 -7.14 9.82
CA LEU A 84 0.15 -5.79 10.39
C LEU A 84 -1.16 -5.00 10.17
N PHE A 85 -2.04 -5.46 9.27
CA PHE A 85 -3.28 -4.78 8.91
C PHE A 85 -4.53 -5.56 9.30
N THR A 86 -4.46 -6.51 10.23
CA THR A 86 -5.61 -7.33 10.67
C THR A 86 -6.75 -6.52 11.28
N ASP A 87 -6.46 -5.36 11.84
CA ASP A 87 -7.48 -4.44 12.38
C ASP A 87 -8.26 -3.73 11.26
N LEU A 88 -7.64 -3.60 10.09
CA LEU A 88 -8.19 -2.93 8.92
C LEU A 88 -8.78 -3.90 7.89
N ILE A 89 -8.19 -5.09 7.74
CA ILE A 89 -8.65 -6.19 6.90
C ILE A 89 -9.24 -7.24 7.85
N PRO A 90 -10.57 -7.39 7.91
CA PRO A 90 -11.13 -8.49 8.66
C PRO A 90 -10.61 -9.75 7.99
N SER A 91 -9.84 -10.54 8.72
CA SER A 91 -9.40 -11.84 8.24
C SER A 91 -10.65 -12.58 7.78
N SER A 92 -10.74 -12.93 6.50
CA SER A 92 -11.85 -13.74 6.00
C SER A 92 -11.86 -15.16 6.60
N VAL A 93 -10.94 -15.45 7.53
CA VAL A 93 -11.00 -16.59 8.44
C VAL A 93 -12.08 -16.32 9.50
N GLY A 94 -13.34 -16.39 9.09
CA GLY A 94 -14.47 -16.20 9.99
C GLY A 94 -15.73 -15.65 9.34
N GLN A 95 -16.10 -16.11 8.15
CA GLN A 95 -17.53 -16.20 7.87
C GLN A 95 -18.06 -17.39 8.68
N PRO A 96 -18.89 -17.21 9.72
CA PRO A 96 -19.79 -18.29 10.08
C PRO A 96 -20.67 -18.49 8.85
N ALA A 97 -20.56 -19.66 8.23
CA ALA A 97 -21.50 -20.12 7.23
C ALA A 97 -22.91 -19.79 7.73
N ARG A 98 -23.62 -18.91 7.03
CA ARG A 98 -25.03 -18.65 7.31
C ARG A 98 -25.78 -19.90 6.86
N VAL A 99 -25.86 -20.86 7.77
CA VAL A 99 -26.65 -22.08 7.61
C VAL A 99 -28.12 -21.64 7.60
N GLN A 100 -28.71 -21.77 6.42
CA GLN A 100 -30.10 -22.13 6.09
C GLN A 100 -31.24 -21.48 6.88
N GLU A 101 -32.17 -20.85 6.15
CA GLU A 101 -33.58 -21.13 6.36
C GLU A 101 -34.27 -21.17 5.00
N ALA A 102 -34.22 -22.35 4.41
CA ALA A 102 -35.15 -22.73 3.35
C ALA A 102 -36.47 -23.05 4.06
N GLU A 103 -37.49 -22.23 3.86
CA GLU A 103 -38.88 -22.67 3.69
C GLU A 103 -39.78 -21.49 3.28
N ARG A 104 -40.20 -21.52 2.02
CA ARG A 104 -41.53 -21.07 1.56
C ARG A 104 -42.10 -22.25 0.76
N PRO A 105 -43.42 -22.40 0.57
CA PRO A 105 -44.52 -21.54 1.03
C PRO A 105 -45.70 -22.34 1.65
N GLU A 106 -46.59 -21.68 2.40
CA GLU A 106 -48.00 -22.10 2.34
C GLU A 106 -48.90 -20.88 2.17
N SER A 107 -49.33 -20.71 0.92
CA SER A 107 -50.45 -19.86 0.55
C SER A 107 -51.73 -20.59 0.90
N VAL A 108 -52.54 -20.04 1.80
CA VAL A 108 -53.98 -20.34 1.85
C VAL A 108 -54.73 -19.02 2.02
N GLU A 109 -54.99 -18.37 0.88
CA GLU A 109 -56.19 -17.54 0.74
C GLU A 109 -57.31 -18.47 0.28
N VAL A 110 -58.38 -18.64 1.08
CA VAL A 110 -59.73 -18.68 0.53
C VAL A 110 -60.71 -18.04 1.52
N SER A 111 -61.30 -16.95 1.04
CA SER A 111 -62.51 -16.29 1.50
C SER A 111 -63.75 -17.13 1.18
N GLU A 112 -64.66 -17.34 2.13
CA GLU A 112 -66.08 -17.64 1.86
C GLU A 112 -66.91 -17.24 3.09
N ARG A 113 -67.62 -16.10 3.02
CA ARG A 113 -69.05 -15.94 2.71
C ARG A 113 -70.03 -16.29 3.85
N ALA A 114 -70.82 -15.27 4.17
CA ALA A 114 -72.28 -15.31 4.44
C ALA A 114 -72.80 -16.13 5.63
N ALA A 115 -73.32 -15.42 6.64
CA ALA A 115 -74.75 -15.40 7.02
C ALA A 115 -74.97 -14.38 8.14
#